data_AF-A0A1V9G281-F1
#
_entry.id   AF-A0A1V9G281-F1
#
_cell.length_a   1.000
_cell.length_b   1.000
_cell.length_c   1.000
_cell.angle_alpha   90.00
_cell.angle_beta   90.00
_cell.angle_gamma   90.00
#
_symmetry.space_group_name_H-M   'P 1'
#
loop_
_entity.id
_entity.type
_entity.pdbx_description
1 polymer ?
#
loop_
_entity_poly.entity_id
_entity_poly.type
_entity_poly.pdbx_seq_one_letter_code
_entity_poly.pdbx_strand_id
1 'polypeptide(L)'
;MKNESLQLSDIEVRMLEEVFQIFSKYSEKTRNFGIQLIHSHFPLQEDEILYETHDKISRVMEVKPVKIGSVSNNSLATAWDQTAKGHIRVAMFCCDSGGDD
;
A
#
# COMPACT_ATOMS: atom_id res chain seq x y z
N MET A 1 15.85 6.90 -22.41
CA MET A 1 14.92 7.92 -22.96
C MET A 1 13.78 7.94 -21.97
N LYS A 2 13.54 9.03 -21.24
CA LYS A 2 12.47 9.06 -20.24
C LYS A 2 11.18 8.62 -20.90
N ASN A 3 10.54 7.59 -20.38
CA ASN A 3 9.19 7.24 -20.79
C ASN A 3 8.25 8.30 -20.20
N GLU A 4 8.04 9.39 -20.93
CA GLU A 4 7.29 10.57 -20.46
C GLU A 4 5.88 10.22 -19.98
N SER A 5 5.30 9.12 -20.48
CA SER A 5 4.00 8.63 -20.03
C SER A 5 4.01 8.01 -18.62
N LEU A 6 5.14 7.45 -18.18
CA LEU A 6 5.26 6.77 -16.89
C LEU A 6 5.79 7.67 -15.77
N GLN A 7 6.40 8.81 -16.11
CA GLN A 7 7.09 9.69 -15.15
C GLN A 7 8.19 9.00 -14.33
N LEU A 8 8.81 7.95 -14.91
CA LEU A 8 9.92 7.21 -14.30
C LEU A 8 11.24 7.51 -15.00
N SER A 9 12.34 7.52 -14.24
CA SER A 9 13.69 7.48 -14.77
C SER A 9 14.02 6.10 -15.35
N ASP A 10 15.04 6.06 -16.21
CA ASP A 10 15.50 4.80 -16.82
C ASP A 10 15.96 3.76 -15.76
N ILE A 11 16.43 4.23 -14.58
CA ILE A 11 16.83 3.36 -13.47
C ILE A 11 15.59 2.80 -12.76
N GLU A 12 14.58 3.63 -12.49
CA GLU A 12 13.34 3.18 -11.86
C GLU A 12 12.60 2.17 -12.73
N VAL A 13 12.60 2.37 -14.06
CA VAL A 13 12.03 1.39 -15.00
C VAL A 13 12.72 0.02 -14.84
N ARG A 14 14.05 -0.04 -14.90
CA ARG A 14 14.80 -1.29 -14.75
C ARG A 14 14.54 -1.96 -13.39
N MET A 15 14.52 -1.17 -12.32
CA MET A 15 14.23 -1.67 -10.99
C MET A 15 12.82 -2.27 -10.90
N LEU A 16 11.79 -1.61 -11.43
CA LEU A 16 10.43 -2.14 -11.44
C LEU A 16 10.30 -3.39 -12.34
N GLU A 17 11.02 -3.46 -13.46
CA GLU A 17 11.09 -4.67 -14.29
C GLU A 17 11.63 -5.86 -13.48
N GLU A 18 12.71 -5.67 -12.72
CA GLU A 18 13.27 -6.70 -11.84
C GLU A 18 12.27 -7.13 -10.75
N VAL A 19 11.57 -6.17 -10.13
CA VAL A 19 10.54 -6.48 -9.12
C VAL A 19 9.37 -7.25 -9.74
N PHE A 20 8.90 -6.86 -10.92
CA PHE A 20 7.77 -7.53 -11.58
C PHE A 20 8.10 -8.93 -12.11
N GLN A 21 9.37 -9.23 -12.38
CA GLN A 21 9.80 -10.61 -12.60
C GLN A 21 9.58 -11.48 -11.35
N ILE A 22 9.80 -10.93 -10.15
CA ILE A 22 9.50 -11.62 -8.90
C ILE A 22 7.99 -11.80 -8.73
N PHE A 23 7.17 -10.79 -8.98
CA PHE A 23 5.71 -10.94 -8.93
C PHE A 23 5.22 -12.06 -9.86
N SER A 24 5.73 -12.08 -11.09
CA SER A 24 5.42 -13.12 -12.08
C SER A 24 5.84 -14.52 -11.60
N LYS A 25 6.97 -14.64 -10.90
CA LYS A 25 7.45 -15.90 -10.33
C LYS A 25 6.53 -16.45 -9.22
N TYR A 26 5.79 -15.59 -8.53
CA TYR A 26 4.92 -15.96 -7.40
C TYR A 26 3.42 -15.83 -7.69
N SER A 27 3.03 -15.51 -8.92
CA SER A 27 1.64 -15.17 -9.29
C SER A 27 0.58 -16.20 -8.86
N GLU A 28 0.91 -17.49 -8.84
CA GLU A 28 0.00 -18.57 -8.41
C GLU A 28 0.17 -18.98 -6.93
N LYS A 29 1.17 -18.42 -6.24
CA LYS A 29 1.59 -18.81 -4.89
C LYS A 29 1.18 -17.81 -3.83
N THR A 30 0.68 -16.64 -4.24
CA THR A 30 0.32 -15.56 -3.34
C THR A 30 -0.79 -14.71 -3.94
N ARG A 31 -1.28 -13.74 -3.16
CA ARG A 31 -2.29 -12.78 -3.64
C ARG A 31 -1.70 -11.87 -4.71
N ASN A 32 -2.57 -11.24 -5.49
CA ASN A 32 -2.13 -10.22 -6.43
C ASN A 32 -1.58 -9.00 -5.67
N PHE A 33 -0.37 -8.60 -6.02
CA PHE A 33 0.29 -7.43 -5.45
C PHE A 33 0.51 -6.38 -6.53
N GLY A 34 0.44 -5.12 -6.11
CA GLY A 34 0.83 -3.96 -6.90
C GLY A 34 1.99 -3.21 -6.24
N ILE A 35 2.46 -2.16 -6.91
CA ILE A 35 3.43 -1.22 -6.36
C ILE A 35 2.78 0.15 -6.35
N GLN A 36 2.92 0.87 -5.24
CA GLN A 36 2.57 2.29 -5.14
C GLN A 36 3.82 3.06 -4.75
N LEU A 37 3.97 4.27 -5.29
CA LEU A 37 5.00 5.19 -4.85
C LEU A 37 4.69 5.60 -3.42
N ILE A 38 5.62 5.35 -2.49
CA ILE A 38 5.50 5.86 -1.13
C ILE A 38 5.68 7.37 -1.20
N HIS A 39 4.59 8.09 -0.96
CA HIS A 39 4.61 9.52 -0.71
C HIS A 39 3.85 9.83 0.57
N SER A 40 4.18 10.95 1.19
CA SER A 40 3.48 11.47 2.36
C SER A 40 2.87 12.81 1.98
N HIS A 41 1.54 12.91 2.08
CA HIS A 41 0.85 14.19 1.95
C HIS A 41 1.01 15.04 3.22
N PHE A 42 1.17 14.39 4.37
CA PHE A 42 1.37 15.00 5.68
C PHE A 42 2.05 14.00 6.64
N PRO A 43 2.77 14.49 7.68
CA PRO A 43 3.41 13.63 8.65
C PRO A 43 2.39 12.86 9.51
N LEU A 44 2.68 11.59 9.81
CA LEU A 44 1.98 10.79 10.81
C LEU A 44 2.67 10.93 12.17
N GLN A 45 1.89 10.93 13.24
CA GLN A 45 2.44 10.77 14.59
C GLN A 45 2.90 9.33 14.85
N GLU A 46 3.73 9.13 15.88
CA GLU A 46 4.26 7.80 16.23
C GLU A 46 3.17 6.78 16.57
N ASP A 47 2.02 7.25 17.07
CA ASP A 47 0.87 6.45 17.45
C ASP A 47 -0.25 6.44 16.38
N GLU A 48 0.06 6.88 15.16
CA GLU A 48 -0.88 6.94 14.03
C GLU A 48 -0.53 5.97 12.90
N ILE A 49 -1.57 5.56 12.17
CA ILE A 49 -1.46 4.78 10.94
C ILE A 49 -2.52 5.22 9.94
N LEU A 50 -2.29 4.99 8.65
CA LEU A 50 -3.31 5.21 7.64
C LEU A 50 -4.37 4.11 7.72
N TYR A 51 -5.63 4.53 7.67
CA TYR A 51 -6.77 3.65 7.58
C TYR A 51 -7.61 4.04 6.37
N GLU A 52 -7.80 3.09 5.47
CA GLU A 52 -8.60 3.18 4.28
C GLU A 52 -10.00 2.64 4.54
N THR A 53 -11.00 3.36 4.08
CA THR A 53 -12.40 2.92 4.02
C THR A 53 -13.01 3.35 2.70
N HIS A 54 -14.16 2.80 2.36
CA HIS A 54 -14.86 3.18 1.15
C HIS A 54 -16.38 3.25 1.36
N ASP A 55 -17.04 4.09 0.58
CA ASP A 55 -18.50 4.14 0.43
C ASP A 55 -18.86 3.63 -0.97
N LYS A 56 -19.47 2.44 -1.02
CA LYS A 56 -19.86 1.78 -2.27
C LYS A 56 -20.93 2.58 -3.05
N ILE A 57 -21.77 3.37 -2.38
CA ILE A 57 -22.86 4.13 -3.01
C ILE A 57 -22.30 5.37 -3.71
N SER A 58 -21.52 6.17 -3.00
CA SER A 58 -20.90 7.38 -3.57
C SER A 58 -19.64 7.10 -4.40
N ARG A 59 -19.12 5.87 -4.34
CA ARG A 59 -17.85 5.44 -4.97
C ARG A 59 -16.67 6.30 -4.51
N VAL A 60 -16.66 6.61 -3.21
CA VAL A 60 -15.59 7.38 -2.56
C VAL A 60 -14.73 6.44 -1.74
N MET A 61 -13.42 6.62 -1.84
CA MET A 61 -12.43 6.03 -0.95
C MET A 61 -11.88 7.13 -0.06
N GLU A 62 -11.85 6.90 1.25
CA GLU A 62 -11.27 7.81 2.23
C GLU A 62 -10.07 7.13 2.87
N VAL A 63 -8.94 7.83 2.90
CA VAL A 63 -7.76 7.43 3.68
C VAL A 63 -7.49 8.52 4.69
N LYS A 64 -7.41 8.15 5.97
CA LYS A 64 -7.14 9.11 7.05
C LYS A 64 -6.18 8.52 8.10
N PRO A 65 -5.40 9.36 8.78
CA PRO A 65 -4.71 8.98 10.01
C PRO A 65 -5.72 8.56 11.07
N VAL A 66 -5.44 7.45 11.73
CA VAL A 66 -6.14 7.01 12.93
C VAL A 66 -5.13 6.55 13.96
N LYS A 67 -5.53 6.51 15.24
CA LYS A 67 -4.67 5.95 16.29
C LYS A 67 -4.50 4.46 16.08
N ILE A 68 -3.28 3.95 16.22
CA ILE A 68 -2.99 2.52 16.08
C ILE A 68 -3.90 1.68 16.99
N GLY A 69 -4.10 2.12 18.24
CA GLY A 69 -4.98 1.43 19.20
C GLY A 69 -6.48 1.46 18.87
N SER A 70 -6.89 2.21 17.85
CA SER A 70 -8.27 2.26 17.37
C SER A 70 -8.54 1.35 16.16
N VAL A 71 -7.48 0.80 15.56
CA VAL A 71 -7.60 -0.16 14.45
C VAL A 71 -8.03 -1.51 15.02
N SER A 72 -9.04 -2.12 14.41
CA SER A 72 -9.55 -3.42 14.81
C SER A 72 -8.55 -4.52 14.49
N ASN A 73 -8.52 -5.58 15.30
CA ASN A 73 -7.70 -6.76 15.02
C ASN A 73 -8.14 -7.51 13.76
N ASN A 74 -9.34 -7.22 13.23
CA ASN A 74 -9.87 -7.79 12.00
C ASN A 74 -9.59 -6.91 10.76
N SER A 75 -8.97 -5.75 10.91
CA SER A 75 -8.65 -4.89 9.77
C SER A 75 -7.59 -5.55 8.87
N LEU A 76 -7.76 -5.42 7.56
CA LEU A 76 -6.85 -6.02 6.58
C LEU A 76 -5.68 -5.06 6.30
N ALA A 77 -4.45 -5.51 6.50
CA ALA A 77 -3.29 -4.76 6.00
C ALA A 77 -3.32 -4.76 4.46
N THR A 78 -3.25 -3.58 3.85
CA THR A 78 -3.35 -3.39 2.38
C THR A 78 -2.14 -2.68 1.78
N ALA A 79 -1.36 -1.96 2.60
CA ALA A 79 -0.09 -1.40 2.20
C ALA A 79 1.02 -1.74 3.19
N TRP A 80 2.22 -1.97 2.65
CA TRP A 80 3.44 -2.19 3.42
C TRP A 80 4.55 -1.32 2.90
N ASP A 81 5.41 -0.88 3.80
CA ASP A 81 6.69 -0.27 3.48
C ASP A 81 7.82 -1.01 4.20
N GLN A 82 9.03 -0.52 4.01
CA GLN A 82 10.20 -1.02 4.72
C GLN A 82 10.71 0.04 5.71
N THR A 83 11.06 -0.42 6.91
CA THR A 83 11.83 0.39 7.87
C THR A 83 13.22 0.67 7.31
N ALA A 84 13.94 1.65 7.90
CA ALA A 84 15.33 1.92 7.56
C ALA A 84 16.28 0.70 7.74
N LYS A 85 15.84 -0.32 8.49
CA LYS A 85 16.57 -1.58 8.70
C LYS A 85 16.14 -2.71 7.74
N GLY A 86 15.26 -2.44 6.79
CA GLY A 86 14.76 -3.42 5.81
C GLY A 86 13.66 -4.34 6.32
N HIS A 87 13.13 -4.13 7.54
CA HIS A 87 11.98 -4.89 8.02
C HIS A 87 10.68 -4.38 7.39
N ILE A 88 9.79 -5.31 7.05
CA ILE A 88 8.43 -5.00 6.58
C ILE A 88 7.64 -4.34 7.71
N ARG A 89 6.94 -3.25 7.40
CA ARG A 89 6.01 -2.56 8.29
C ARG A 89 4.70 -2.35 7.55
N VAL A 90 3.58 -2.45 8.28
CA VAL A 90 2.26 -2.10 7.73
C VAL A 90 2.17 -0.58 7.66
N ALA A 91 1.91 -0.06 6.46
CA ALA A 91 1.72 1.36 6.21
C ALA A 91 0.24 1.77 6.22
N MET A 92 -0.65 0.85 5.87
CA MET A 92 -2.09 1.10 5.80
C MET A 92 -2.89 -0.16 6.10
N PHE A 93 -3.96 0.01 6.86
CA PHE A 93 -5.04 -0.96 7.00
C PHE A 93 -6.27 -0.51 6.21
N CYS A 94 -7.09 -1.45 5.78
CA CYS A 94 -8.40 -1.25 5.20
C CYS A 94 -9.43 -2.07 6.02
N CYS A 95 -10.71 -1.77 5.82
CA CYS A 95 -11.92 -2.40 6.37
C CYS A 95 -11.74 -3.72 7.15
N ASP A 96 -12.48 -3.85 8.26
CA ASP A 96 -12.59 -5.09 9.02
C ASP A 96 -13.14 -6.23 8.15
N SER A 97 -12.43 -7.36 8.13
CA SER A 97 -12.88 -8.60 7.48
C SER A 97 -14.22 -9.03 8.07
N GLY A 98 -15.32 -8.61 7.45
CA GLY A 98 -16.69 -8.80 7.96
C GLY A 98 -17.76 -7.93 7.29
N GLY A 99 -17.40 -6.92 6.49
CA GLY A 99 -18.34 -6.13 5.70
C GLY A 99 -18.29 -6.50 4.21
N ASP A 100 -19.13 -7.46 3.81
CA ASP A 100 -19.51 -7.82 2.43
C ASP A 100 -18.50 -7.48 1.32
N ASP A 101 -17.58 -8.39 1.05
CA ASP A 101 -17.08 -8.64 -0.32
C ASP A 101 -17.52 -10.04 -0.77
#